data_AF-A0A4R7UZZ9-F1
#
_entry.id   AF-A0A4R7UZZ9-F1
#
_cell.length_a   1.000
_cell.length_b   1.000
_cell.length_c   1.000
_cell.angle_alpha   90.00
_cell.angle_beta   90.00
_cell.angle_gamma   90.00
#
_symmetry.space_group_name_H-M   'P 1'
#
loop_
_entity.id
_entity.type
_entity.pdbx_description
1 polymer ?
#
loop_
_entity_poly.entity_id
_entity_poly.type
_entity_poly.pdbx_seq_one_letter_code
_entity_poly.pdbx_strand_id
1 'polypeptide(L)'
;MQSDEWLHTTQMLQRILQDFEQPPLVRLRTLVQAFIRSECDEAQMRGALNDAAPLYRNAPEAHAVRAAGRQIFATFMKELLPDVGEQIRTSACDLILTTLSSVGKDFSGSPRTEEDISVCADGLADMFSAYVLALNERRAPLTRALAASSSGE
;
A
#
# COMPACT_ATOMS: atom_id res chain seq x y z
N MET A 1 5.46 -16.52 16.12
CA MET A 1 5.29 -16.81 14.68
C MET A 1 4.32 -15.83 14.02
N GLN A 2 2.99 -15.97 14.10
CA GLN A 2 2.09 -14.98 13.45
C GLN A 2 2.22 -13.55 14.02
N SER A 3 2.28 -13.36 15.35
CA SER A 3 2.46 -12.00 15.92
C SER A 3 3.79 -11.35 15.52
N ASP A 4 4.82 -12.17 15.28
CA ASP A 4 6.14 -11.70 14.85
C ASP A 4 6.12 -11.33 13.37
N GLU A 5 5.39 -12.08 12.54
CA GLU A 5 5.14 -11.77 11.12
C GLU A 5 4.34 -10.46 10.98
N TRP A 6 3.25 -10.28 11.73
CA TRP A 6 2.48 -9.02 11.70
C TRP A 6 3.28 -7.80 12.17
N LEU A 7 4.10 -7.99 13.20
CA LEU A 7 5.00 -6.94 13.70
C LEU A 7 6.08 -6.62 12.65
N HIS A 8 6.66 -7.64 12.02
CA HIS A 8 7.66 -7.50 10.97
C HIS A 8 7.10 -6.77 9.75
N THR A 9 5.93 -7.19 9.25
CA THR A 9 5.22 -6.52 8.15
C THR A 9 4.89 -5.09 8.53
N THR A 10 4.39 -4.83 9.74
CA THR A 10 4.10 -3.44 10.17
C THR A 10 5.37 -2.59 10.23
N GLN A 11 6.46 -3.08 10.83
CA GLN A 11 7.75 -2.36 10.88
C GLN A 11 8.36 -2.14 9.50
N MET A 12 8.23 -3.10 8.59
CA MET A 12 8.64 -2.96 7.19
C MET A 12 7.84 -1.85 6.50
N LEU A 13 6.51 -1.88 6.62
CA LEU A 13 5.63 -0.84 6.07
C LEU A 13 5.99 0.54 6.65
N GLN A 14 6.24 0.62 7.96
CA GLN A 14 6.66 1.87 8.62
C GLN A 14 7.97 2.42 8.04
N ARG A 15 9.01 1.58 7.93
CA ARG A 15 10.31 2.00 7.37
C ARG A 15 10.18 2.52 5.95
N ILE A 16 9.42 1.83 5.10
CA ILE A 16 9.22 2.24 3.70
C ILE A 16 8.43 3.54 3.62
N LEU A 17 7.32 3.64 4.36
CA LEU A 17 6.44 4.80 4.28
C LEU A 17 7.03 6.05 4.92
N GLN A 18 7.97 5.91 5.85
CA GLN A 18 8.63 7.04 6.54
C GLN A 18 10.02 7.35 5.98
N ASP A 19 10.42 6.73 4.86
CA ASP A 19 11.65 7.08 4.14
C ASP A 19 11.47 8.39 3.36
N PHE A 20 11.55 9.51 4.09
CA PHE A 20 11.33 10.84 3.52
C PHE A 20 12.41 11.28 2.53
N GLU A 21 13.51 10.52 2.37
CA GLU A 21 14.50 10.76 1.32
C GLU A 21 13.96 10.34 -0.06
N GLN A 22 12.95 9.48 -0.11
CA GLN A 22 12.33 8.98 -1.33
C GLN A 22 11.01 9.69 -1.65
N PRO A 23 10.75 10.01 -2.94
CA PRO A 23 9.45 10.54 -3.36
C PRO A 23 8.28 9.63 -2.95
N PRO A 24 7.10 10.17 -2.59
CA PRO A 24 5.97 9.38 -2.13
C PRO A 24 5.56 8.24 -3.08
N LEU A 25 5.55 8.47 -4.39
CA LEU A 25 5.20 7.43 -5.37
C LEU A 25 6.25 6.31 -5.46
N VAL A 26 7.52 6.63 -5.21
CA VAL A 26 8.59 5.61 -5.12
C VAL A 26 8.37 4.75 -3.88
N ARG A 27 8.11 5.36 -2.73
CA ARG A 27 7.75 4.64 -1.50
C ARG A 27 6.54 3.74 -1.68
N LEU A 28 5.49 4.21 -2.37
CA LEU A 28 4.31 3.41 -2.68
C LEU A 28 4.66 2.17 -3.52
N ARG A 29 5.51 2.31 -4.55
CA ARG A 29 5.98 1.17 -5.35
C ARG A 29 6.76 0.18 -4.51
N THR A 30 7.74 0.66 -3.74
CA THR A 30 8.55 -0.18 -2.85
C THR A 30 7.68 -0.94 -1.84
N LEU A 31 6.62 -0.30 -1.34
CA LEU A 31 5.67 -0.92 -0.43
C LEU A 31 4.96 -2.12 -1.06
N VAL A 32 4.45 -1.95 -2.28
CA VAL A 32 3.74 -3.00 -3.02
C VAL A 32 4.67 -4.18 -3.30
N GLN A 33 5.88 -3.89 -3.78
CA GLN A 33 6.90 -4.91 -4.05
C GLN A 33 7.26 -5.71 -2.79
N ALA A 34 7.53 -5.01 -1.68
CA ALA A 34 7.85 -5.66 -0.41
C ALA A 34 6.68 -6.50 0.12
N PHE A 35 5.45 -5.99 0.02
CA PHE A 35 4.25 -6.69 0.48
C PHE A 35 3.99 -7.99 -0.31
N ILE A 36 4.00 -7.94 -1.64
CA ILE A 36 3.72 -9.13 -2.49
C ILE A 36 4.78 -10.20 -2.28
N ARG A 37 6.06 -9.83 -2.13
CA ARG A 37 7.12 -10.77 -1.78
C ARG A 37 6.87 -11.39 -0.39
N SER A 38 6.54 -10.59 0.62
CA SER A 38 6.28 -11.12 1.97
C SER A 38 5.09 -12.09 2.01
N GLU A 39 4.03 -11.86 1.23
CA GLU A 39 2.88 -12.76 1.14
C GLU A 39 3.28 -14.12 0.54
N CYS A 40 4.16 -14.12 -0.49
CA CYS A 40 4.65 -15.35 -1.11
C CYS A 40 5.58 -16.14 -0.19
N ASP A 41 6.48 -15.44 0.52
CA ASP A 41 7.38 -16.04 1.51
C ASP A 41 6.56 -16.69 2.66
N GLU A 42 5.54 -15.99 3.16
CA GLU A 42 4.64 -16.51 4.19
C GLU A 42 3.85 -17.72 3.67
N ALA A 43 3.31 -17.66 2.46
CA ALA A 43 2.56 -18.78 1.88
C ALA A 43 3.44 -20.03 1.71
N GLN A 44 4.71 -19.87 1.31
CA GLN A 44 5.67 -20.97 1.25
C GLN A 44 5.94 -21.56 2.63
N MET A 45 6.12 -20.73 3.66
CA MET A 45 6.28 -21.19 5.04
C MET A 45 5.04 -21.94 5.54
N ARG A 46 3.83 -21.42 5.30
CA ARG A 46 2.56 -22.08 5.66
C ARG A 46 2.41 -23.44 4.98
N GLY A 47 2.75 -23.55 3.70
CA GLY A 47 2.72 -24.81 2.95
C GLY A 47 3.74 -25.83 3.46
N ALA A 48 4.93 -25.39 3.87
CA ALA A 48 5.97 -26.25 4.44
C ALA A 48 5.64 -26.75 5.85
N LEU A 49 4.85 -25.98 6.62
CA LEU A 49 4.52 -26.26 8.02
C LEU A 49 3.33 -27.22 8.24
N ASN A 50 2.66 -27.68 7.18
CA ASN A 50 1.57 -28.68 7.18
C ASN A 50 0.70 -28.70 8.46
N ASP A 51 -0.39 -27.92 8.47
CA ASP A 51 -1.53 -27.99 9.39
C ASP A 51 -1.30 -27.83 10.91
N ALA A 52 -0.16 -27.28 11.34
CA ALA A 52 0.07 -26.94 12.75
C ALA A 52 -0.22 -25.47 13.07
N ALA A 53 -1.49 -25.06 13.10
CA ALA A 53 -1.89 -23.93 13.97
C ALA A 53 -3.39 -23.94 14.25
N PRO A 54 -3.77 -23.95 15.54
CA PRO A 54 -4.54 -22.79 15.95
C PRO A 54 -4.17 -22.34 17.36
N LEU A 55 -4.07 -21.03 17.54
CA LEU A 55 -4.42 -20.24 18.74
C LEU A 55 -3.42 -19.08 18.89
N TYR A 56 -3.78 -17.90 18.38
CA TYR A 56 -3.51 -16.59 19.00
C TYR A 56 -4.08 -15.46 18.11
N ARG A 57 -5.33 -15.60 17.65
CA ARG A 57 -5.99 -14.58 16.81
C ARG A 57 -6.41 -13.30 17.56
N ASN A 58 -6.38 -13.28 18.91
CA ASN A 58 -7.00 -12.24 19.73
C ASN A 58 -6.10 -11.74 20.88
N ALA A 59 -4.85 -11.32 20.60
CA ALA A 59 -4.01 -10.65 21.60
C ALA A 59 -4.21 -9.12 21.54
N PRO A 60 -4.34 -8.41 22.68
CA PRO A 60 -4.48 -6.95 22.72
C PRO A 60 -3.35 -6.19 22.00
N GLU A 61 -2.12 -6.74 22.02
CA GLU A 61 -0.97 -6.14 21.34
C GLU A 61 -1.19 -6.02 19.81
N ALA A 62 -1.93 -6.96 19.20
CA ALA A 62 -2.24 -6.92 17.78
C ALA A 62 -3.13 -5.71 17.39
N HIS A 63 -3.95 -5.20 18.32
CA HIS A 63 -4.80 -4.04 18.05
C HIS A 63 -4.02 -2.72 18.03
N ALA A 64 -3.05 -2.56 18.93
CA ALA A 64 -2.19 -1.38 19.00
C ALA A 64 -1.28 -1.25 17.76
N VAL A 65 -0.68 -2.37 17.33
CA VAL A 65 0.13 -2.44 16.10
C VAL A 65 -0.71 -2.08 14.87
N ARG A 66 -1.95 -2.55 14.79
CA ARG A 66 -2.90 -2.20 13.71
C ARG A 66 -3.29 -0.73 13.70
N ALA A 67 -3.51 -0.12 14.88
CA ALA A 67 -3.84 1.30 14.97
C ALA A 67 -2.66 2.17 14.52
N ALA A 68 -1.43 1.82 14.95
CA ALA A 68 -0.21 2.50 14.50
C ALA A 68 0.00 2.38 12.99
N GLY A 69 -0.22 1.18 12.41
CA GLY A 69 -0.14 0.95 10.97
C GLY A 69 -1.14 1.81 10.19
N ARG A 70 -2.40 1.88 10.64
CA ARG A 70 -3.43 2.73 10.02
C ARG A 70 -3.08 4.22 10.06
N GLN A 71 -2.55 4.70 11.19
CA GLN A 71 -2.16 6.11 11.31
C GLN A 71 -1.03 6.48 10.35
N ILE A 72 -0.07 5.58 10.13
CA ILE A 72 1.07 5.82 9.24
C ILE A 72 0.63 5.84 7.79
N PHE A 73 -0.27 4.93 7.39
CA PHE A 73 -0.91 5.01 6.08
C PHE A 73 -1.72 6.28 5.90
N ALA A 74 -2.50 6.71 6.90
CA ALA A 74 -3.28 7.94 6.82
C ALA A 74 -2.38 9.18 6.63
N THR A 75 -1.24 9.25 7.32
CA THR A 75 -0.25 10.30 7.13
C THR A 75 0.36 10.25 5.73
N PHE A 76 0.79 9.07 5.27
CA PHE A 76 1.36 8.89 3.94
C PHE A 76 0.37 9.26 2.82
N MET A 77 -0.92 8.94 2.99
CA MET A 77 -1.96 9.33 2.02
C MET A 77 -2.18 10.84 1.97
N LYS A 78 -1.90 11.58 3.05
CA LYS A 78 -1.87 13.06 3.02
C LYS A 78 -0.68 13.58 2.22
N GLU A 79 0.47 12.90 2.25
CA GLU A 79 1.63 13.25 1.41
C GLU A 79 1.39 12.95 -0.08
N LEU A 80 0.74 11.82 -0.39
CA LEU A 80 0.42 11.45 -1.78
C LEU A 80 -0.67 12.33 -2.40
N LEU A 81 -1.63 12.78 -1.59
CA LEU A 81 -2.84 13.48 -2.03
C LEU A 81 -3.06 14.77 -1.21
N PRO A 82 -2.12 15.74 -1.23
CA PRO A 82 -2.14 16.89 -0.33
C PRO A 82 -3.40 17.74 -0.49
N ASP A 83 -3.81 17.97 -1.75
CA ASP A 83 -4.93 18.85 -2.11
C ASP A 83 -6.29 18.13 -2.17
N VAL A 84 -6.30 16.82 -1.91
CA VAL A 84 -7.52 16.02 -1.93
C VAL A 84 -8.15 16.02 -0.54
N GLY A 85 -9.37 16.54 -0.41
CA GLY A 85 -10.16 16.48 0.82
C GLY A 85 -10.21 15.09 1.49
N GLU A 86 -10.27 15.09 2.82
CA GLU A 86 -10.07 13.94 3.70
C GLU A 86 -10.93 12.72 3.36
N GLN A 87 -12.23 12.92 3.10
CA GLN A 87 -13.13 11.80 2.75
C GLN A 87 -12.63 11.00 1.54
N ILE A 88 -12.14 11.70 0.50
CA ILE A 88 -11.63 11.04 -0.71
C ILE A 88 -10.30 10.36 -0.43
N ARG A 89 -9.41 10.96 0.39
CA ARG A 89 -8.17 10.31 0.81
C ARG A 89 -8.42 9.02 1.58
N THR A 90 -9.37 9.04 2.53
CA THR A 90 -9.74 7.85 3.30
C THR A 90 -10.27 6.76 2.38
N SER A 91 -11.21 7.08 1.49
CA SER A 91 -11.72 6.10 0.52
C SER A 91 -10.65 5.57 -0.43
N ALA A 92 -9.71 6.41 -0.88
CA ALA A 92 -8.58 5.99 -1.71
C ALA A 92 -7.64 5.05 -0.94
N CYS A 93 -7.38 5.34 0.33
CA CYS A 93 -6.57 4.51 1.22
C CYS A 93 -7.20 3.12 1.39
N ASP A 94 -8.49 3.08 1.72
CA ASP A 94 -9.23 1.84 1.91
C ASP A 94 -9.25 0.99 0.64
N LEU A 95 -9.43 1.62 -0.53
CA LEU A 95 -9.42 0.93 -1.81
C LEU A 95 -8.05 0.32 -2.13
N ILE A 96 -6.97 1.08 -1.95
CA ILE A 96 -5.59 0.60 -2.17
C ILE A 96 -5.29 -0.58 -1.24
N LEU A 97 -5.56 -0.44 0.06
CA LEU A 97 -5.30 -1.47 1.06
C LEU A 97 -6.11 -2.74 0.82
N THR A 98 -7.40 -2.60 0.50
CA THR A 98 -8.27 -3.75 0.20
C THR A 98 -7.80 -4.49 -1.04
N THR A 99 -7.43 -3.75 -2.09
CA THR A 99 -6.94 -4.33 -3.34
C THR A 99 -5.60 -5.06 -3.12
N LEU A 100 -4.64 -4.40 -2.46
CA LEU A 100 -3.34 -4.98 -2.16
C LEU A 100 -3.48 -6.27 -1.34
N SER A 101 -4.32 -6.25 -0.30
CA SER A 101 -4.54 -7.42 0.56
C SER A 101 -5.23 -8.57 -0.19
N SER A 102 -6.24 -8.27 -1.00
CA SER A 102 -6.98 -9.29 -1.74
C SER A 102 -6.11 -9.94 -2.81
N VAL A 103 -5.42 -9.12 -3.61
CA VAL A 103 -4.55 -9.63 -4.69
C VAL A 103 -3.35 -10.36 -4.10
N GLY A 104 -2.69 -9.83 -3.07
CA GLY A 104 -1.53 -10.50 -2.46
C GLY A 104 -1.88 -11.88 -1.88
N LYS A 105 -3.02 -11.99 -1.21
CA LYS A 105 -3.52 -13.26 -0.67
C LYS A 105 -3.84 -14.27 -1.79
N ASP A 106 -4.59 -13.87 -2.81
CA ASP A 106 -4.99 -14.78 -3.89
C ASP A 106 -3.78 -15.17 -4.75
N PHE A 107 -2.88 -14.22 -5.02
CA PHE A 107 -1.67 -14.46 -5.80
C PHE A 107 -0.71 -15.42 -5.09
N SER A 108 -0.46 -15.24 -3.79
CA SER A 108 0.45 -16.09 -3.00
C SER A 108 -0.11 -17.49 -2.71
N GLY A 109 -1.37 -17.77 -3.03
CA GLY A 109 -2.03 -19.06 -2.78
C GLY A 109 -1.43 -20.26 -3.53
N SER A 110 -0.51 -20.03 -4.47
CA SER A 110 0.25 -21.05 -5.20
C SER A 110 1.73 -20.64 -5.28
N PRO A 111 2.67 -21.59 -5.49
CA PRO A 111 4.08 -21.26 -5.70
C PRO A 111 4.27 -20.23 -6.83
N ARG A 112 5.15 -19.25 -6.63
CA ARG A 112 5.46 -18.17 -7.58
C ARG A 112 6.96 -18.11 -7.83
N THR A 113 7.35 -17.77 -9.07
CA THR A 113 8.73 -17.42 -9.39
C THR A 113 9.03 -15.97 -9.00
N GLU A 114 10.30 -15.61 -8.90
CA GLU A 114 10.69 -14.21 -8.65
C GLU A 114 10.21 -13.28 -9.77
N GLU A 115 10.18 -13.77 -11.01
CA GLU A 115 9.66 -13.03 -12.17
C GLU A 115 8.16 -12.76 -12.03
N ASP A 116 7.37 -13.79 -11.68
CA ASP A 116 5.93 -13.64 -11.44
C ASP A 116 5.65 -12.60 -10.35
N ILE A 117 6.42 -12.65 -9.25
CA ILE A 117 6.30 -11.71 -8.13
C ILE A 117 6.58 -10.29 -8.60
N SER A 118 7.65 -10.06 -9.38
CA SER A 118 7.99 -8.73 -9.90
C SER A 118 6.89 -8.21 -10.82
N VAL A 119 6.43 -9.02 -11.78
CA VAL A 119 5.38 -8.62 -12.74
C VAL A 119 4.08 -8.24 -12.03
N CYS A 120 3.67 -9.05 -11.05
CA CYS A 120 2.46 -8.75 -10.27
C CYS A 120 2.62 -7.47 -9.45
N ALA A 121 3.73 -7.34 -8.72
CA ALA A 121 3.99 -6.18 -7.87
C ALA A 121 4.12 -4.88 -8.68
N ASP A 122 4.82 -4.91 -9.81
CA ASP A 122 4.99 -3.74 -10.66
C ASP A 122 3.67 -3.32 -11.29
N GLY A 123 2.85 -4.27 -11.76
CA GLY A 123 1.52 -3.97 -12.29
C GLY A 123 0.59 -3.34 -11.24
N LEU A 124 0.61 -3.85 -10.00
CA LEU A 124 -0.16 -3.25 -8.89
C LEU A 124 0.36 -1.84 -8.53
N ALA A 125 1.68 -1.67 -8.48
CA ALA A 125 2.28 -0.37 -8.19
C ALA A 125 1.97 0.67 -9.28
N ASP A 126 1.97 0.26 -10.56
CA ASP A 126 1.57 1.09 -11.69
C ASP A 126 0.10 1.50 -11.58
N MET A 127 -0.78 0.54 -11.29
CA MET A 127 -2.21 0.79 -11.11
C MET A 127 -2.49 1.78 -9.97
N PHE A 128 -1.85 1.59 -8.81
CA PHE A 128 -2.02 2.50 -7.67
C PHE A 128 -1.42 3.87 -7.95
N SER A 129 -0.26 3.94 -8.60
CA SER A 129 0.36 5.20 -9.00
C SER A 129 -0.55 5.98 -9.96
N ALA A 130 -1.09 5.32 -10.99
CA ALA A 130 -2.02 5.92 -11.94
C ALA A 130 -3.30 6.42 -11.25
N TYR A 131 -3.85 5.64 -10.31
CA TYR A 131 -5.01 6.04 -9.53
C TYR A 131 -4.74 7.30 -8.69
N VAL A 132 -3.62 7.35 -7.97
CA VAL A 132 -3.20 8.50 -7.15
C VAL A 132 -2.98 9.75 -8.03
N LEU A 133 -2.27 9.60 -9.15
CA LEU A 133 -2.03 10.69 -10.09
C LEU A 133 -3.36 11.25 -10.64
N ALA A 134 -4.27 10.38 -11.04
CA ALA A 134 -5.59 10.80 -11.52
C ALA A 134 -6.42 11.54 -10.45
N LEU A 135 -6.31 11.15 -9.17
CA LEU A 135 -6.97 11.87 -8.08
C LEU A 135 -6.39 13.27 -7.86
N ASN A 136 -5.07 13.42 -7.97
CA ASN A 136 -4.40 14.71 -7.90
C ASN A 136 -4.79 15.61 -9.08
N GLU A 137 -4.88 15.06 -10.29
CA GLU A 137 -5.27 15.81 -11.49
C GLU A 137 -6.73 16.28 -11.45
N ARG A 138 -7.68 15.43 -11.02
CA ARG A 138 -9.11 15.78 -10.91
C ARG A 138 -9.38 16.96 -9.97
N ARG A 139 -8.48 17.22 -9.03
CA ARG A 139 -8.56 18.34 -8.08
C ARG A 139 -7.59 19.48 -8.34
N ALA A 140 -6.94 19.47 -9.49
CA ALA A 140 -6.35 20.66 -10.06
C ALA A 140 -7.31 21.41 -11.03
N PRO A 141 -8.47 21.99 -10.63
CA PRO A 141 -9.20 22.91 -11.50
C PRO A 141 -9.03 24.38 -11.07
N LEU A 142 -8.31 25.14 -11.91
CA LEU A 142 -8.58 26.53 -12.39
C LEU A 142 -7.32 27.39 -12.63
N THR A 143 -6.09 26.96 -12.33
CA THR A 143 -4.92 27.79 -12.66
C THR A 143 -4.59 27.78 -14.16
N ARG A 144 -4.94 26.70 -14.88
CA ARG A 144 -4.73 26.60 -16.35
C ARG A 144 -5.80 27.32 -17.19
N ALA A 145 -6.98 27.61 -16.63
CA ALA A 145 -8.05 28.29 -17.36
C ALA A 145 -7.87 29.82 -17.39
N LEU A 146 -7.22 30.41 -16.38
CA LEU A 146 -6.98 31.85 -16.30
C LEU A 146 -5.80 32.33 -17.15
N ALA A 147 -4.83 31.47 -17.46
CA ALA A 147 -3.70 31.82 -18.32
C ALA A 147 -4.05 31.86 -19.83
N ALA A 148 -5.16 31.26 -20.23
CA ALA A 148 -5.62 31.27 -21.63
C ALA A 148 -6.53 32.47 -21.97
N SER A 149 -6.92 33.26 -20.97
CA SER A 149 -7.83 34.40 -21.15
C SER A 149 -7.13 35.77 -21.15
N SER A 150 -5.81 35.83 -20.91
CA SER A 150 -5.05 37.09 -20.81
C SER A 150 -4.12 37.38 -22.00
N SER A 151 -4.38 36.79 -23.18
CA SER A 151 -3.56 37.01 -24.39
C SER A 151 -4.37 37.39 -25.63
N GLY A 152 -5.53 38.02 -25.44
CA GLY A 152 -6.37 38.48 -26.53
C GLY A 152 -7.19 39.72 -26.19
N GLU A 153 -6.51 40.84 -25.97
CA GLU A 153 -7.03 42.20 -26.21
C GLU A 153 -5.96 43.01 -26.95
#